data_AF-A0ABD5KX58-F1
#
_entry.id   AF-A0ABD5KX58-F1
#
_cell.length_a   1.000
_cell.length_b   1.000
_cell.length_c   1.000
_cell.angle_alpha   90.00
_cell.angle_beta   90.00
_cell.angle_gamma   90.00
#
_symmetry.space_group_name_H-M   'P 1'
#
loop_
_entity.id
_entity.type
_entity.pdbx_description
1 polymer ?
#
loop_
_entity_poly.entity_id
_entity_poly.type
_entity_poly.pdbx_seq_one_letter_code
_entity_poly.pdbx_strand_id
1 'polypeptide(L)' 'MSISLFANGETVSIKASNEIVIILKSHYVKNMKRYSYTVDKYPSTFFFEEELMKHES' A
#
# COMPACT_ATOMS: atom_id res chain seq x y z
N MET A 1 18.49 -2.74 4.71
CA MET A 1 17.37 -3.17 3.84
C MET A 1 16.17 -2.30 4.19
N SER A 2 15.53 -1.66 3.22
CA SER A 2 14.23 -1.02 3.47
C SER A 2 13.17 -2.11 3.54
N ILE A 3 12.46 -2.22 4.65
CA ILE A 3 11.37 -3.18 4.85
C ILE A 3 10.08 -2.47 4.43
N SER A 4 9.25 -3.10 3.60
CA SER A 4 7.93 -2.55 3.26
C SER A 4 7.01 -2.64 4.47
N LEU A 5 6.23 -1.58 4.74
CA LEU A 5 5.29 -1.55 5.86
C LEU A 5 4.14 -2.56 5.73
N PHE A 6 3.77 -2.92 4.51
CA PHE A 6 2.67 -3.85 4.23
C PHE A 6 3.15 -5.04 3.39
N ALA A 7 2.56 -6.21 3.66
CA ALA A 7 2.79 -7.44 2.92
C ALA A 7 1.74 -7.63 1.80
N ASN A 8 2.10 -8.39 0.76
CA ASN A 8 1.11 -8.81 -0.24
C ASN A 8 0.07 -9.73 0.42
N GLY A 9 -1.20 -9.48 0.13
CA GLY A 9 -2.35 -10.13 0.76
C GLY A 9 -2.82 -9.46 2.06
N GLU A 10 -2.13 -8.41 2.54
CA GLU A 10 -2.55 -7.67 3.74
C GLU A 10 -3.73 -6.74 3.44
N THR A 11 -4.70 -6.71 4.34
CA THR A 11 -5.84 -5.79 4.30
C THR A 11 -5.47 -4.45 4.93
N VAL A 12 -5.64 -3.38 4.17
CA VAL A 12 -5.32 -2.00 4.58
C VAL A 12 -6.47 -1.07 4.25
N SER A 13 -6.44 0.14 4.78
CA SER A 13 -7.40 1.20 4.44
C SER A 13 -6.71 2.35 3.69
N ILE A 14 -7.35 2.87 2.65
CA ILE A 14 -6.91 4.08 1.96
C ILE A 14 -7.28 5.30 2.81
N LYS A 15 -6.30 6.12 3.19
CA LYS A 15 -6.53 7.27 4.10
C LYS A 15 -7.56 8.27 3.60
N ALA A 16 -7.58 8.52 2.29
CA ALA A 16 -8.42 9.54 1.69
C ALA A 16 -9.91 9.17 1.66
N SER A 17 -10.23 7.87 1.56
CA SER A 17 -11.60 7.37 1.38
C SER A 17 -12.08 6.45 2.51
N ASN A 18 -11.19 6.03 3.41
CA ASN A 18 -11.42 4.95 4.38
C ASN A 18 -11.84 3.62 3.73
N GLU A 19 -11.57 3.44 2.44
CA GLU A 19 -11.89 2.19 1.76
C GLU A 19 -10.92 1.09 2.15
N ILE A 20 -11.48 -0.04 2.54
CA ILE A 20 -10.73 -1.27 2.81
C ILE A 20 -10.37 -1.93 1.48
N VAL A 21 -9.08 -2.23 1.30
CA VAL A 21 -8.46 -2.82 0.11
C VAL A 21 -7.38 -3.82 0.50
N ILE A 22 -6.98 -4.67 -0.44
CA ILE A 22 -5.95 -5.70 -0.24
C ILE A 22 -4.70 -5.32 -1.04
N ILE A 23 -3.52 -5.39 -0.42
CA ILE A 23 -2.24 -5.19 -1.09
C ILE A 23 -1.99 -6.33 -2.07
N LEU A 24 -1.83 -6.04 -3.35
CA LEU A 24 -1.46 -7.04 -4.37
C LEU A 24 0.06 -7.14 -4.53
N LYS A 25 0.73 -5.99 -4.58
CA LYS A 25 2.15 -5.91 -4.89
C LYS A 25 2.76 -4.65 -4.30
N SER A 26 3.95 -4.80 -3.71
CA SER A 26 4.81 -3.68 -3.32
C SER A 26 5.93 -3.43 -4.34
N HIS A 27 6.35 -2.18 -4.47
CA HIS A 27 7.45 -1.76 -5.32
C HIS A 27 8.26 -0.64 -4.67
N TYR A 28 9.57 -0.81 -4.57
CA TYR A 28 10.47 0.19 -4.00
C TYR A 28 10.90 1.22 -5.05
N VAL A 29 10.50 2.48 -4.83
CA VAL A 29 10.83 3.59 -5.72
C VAL A 29 12.16 4.21 -5.28
N LYS A 30 13.27 3.78 -5.89
CA LYS A 30 14.64 4.17 -5.49
C LYS A 30 14.86 5.68 -5.37
N ASN A 31 14.35 6.46 -6.33
CA ASN A 31 14.56 7.91 -6.36
C ASN A 31 13.85 8.62 -5.19
N MET A 32 12.75 8.06 -4.70
CA MET A 32 11.97 8.61 -3.58
C MET A 32 12.29 7.92 -2.25
N LYS A 33 13.06 6.84 -2.28
CA LYS A 33 13.43 6.00 -1.13
C LYS A 33 12.24 5.47 -0.31
N ARG A 34 11.09 5.22 -0.97
CA ARG A 34 9.85 4.75 -0.33
C ARG A 34 9.17 3.64 -1.13
N TYR A 35 8.29 2.88 -0.49
CA TYR A 35 7.48 1.88 -1.17
C TYR A 35 6.19 2.46 -1.74
N SER A 36 5.80 1.90 -2.87
CA SER A 36 4.48 2.06 -3.50
C SER A 36 3.78 0.71 -3.52
N TYR A 37 2.45 0.72 -3.51
CA TYR A 37 1.62 -0.48 -3.46
C TYR A 37 0.50 -0.38 -4.49
N THR A 38 0.25 -1.50 -5.16
CA THR A 38 -0.96 -1.70 -5.96
C THR A 38 -1.96 -2.48 -5.13
N VAL A 39 -3.24 -2.11 -5.21
CA VAL A 39 -4.33 -2.70 -4.43
C VAL A 39 -5.35 -3.38 -5.32
N ASP A 40 -6.12 -4.30 -4.75
CA ASP A 40 -7.10 -5.14 -5.45
C ASP A 40 -8.19 -4.36 -6.19
N LYS A 41 -8.77 -3.34 -5.55
CA LYS A 41 -9.84 -2.52 -6.14
C LYS A 41 -9.37 -1.58 -7.24
N TYR A 42 -8.09 -1.18 -7.22
CA TYR A 42 -7.53 -0.18 -8.11
C TYR A 42 -6.19 -0.66 -8.70
N PRO A 43 -6.19 -1.70 -9.55
CA PRO A 43 -4.95 -2.33 -10.04
C PRO A 43 -4.14 -1.42 -10.97
N SER A 44 -4.78 -0.41 -11.57
CA SER A 44 -4.14 0.60 -12.43
C SER A 44 -3.59 1.80 -11.65
N THR A 45 -3.82 1.86 -10.34
CA THR A 45 -3.38 2.93 -9.45
C THR A 45 -2.36 2.40 -8.45
N PHE A 46 -1.39 3.23 -8.08
CA PHE A 46 -0.48 2.93 -6.98
C PHE A 46 -0.68 3.94 -5.86
N PHE A 47 -0.42 3.50 -4.65
CA PHE A 47 -0.49 4.27 -3.42
C PHE A 47 0.86 4.22 -2.72
N PHE A 48 1.30 5.32 -2.12
CA PHE A 48 2.48 5.33 -1.27
C PHE A 48 2.17 4.84 0.15
N GLU A 49 3.23 4.47 0.88
CA GLU A 49 3.15 4.07 2.30
C GLU A 49 2.30 5.02 3.14
N GLU A 50 2.45 6.33 2.94
CA GLU A 50 1.76 7.33 3.76
C GLU A 50 0.27 7.48 3.41
N GLU A 51 -0.19 6.93 2.28
CA GLU A 51 -1.58 7.00 1.81
C GLU A 51 -2.42 5.81 2.29
N LEU A 52 -1.78 4.85 2.96
CA LEU A 52 -2.40 3.64 3.50
C LEU A 52 -2.33 3.62 5.03
N MET A 53 -3.30 2.96 5.65
CA MET A 53 -3.33 2.69 7.09
C MET A 53 -3.47 1.19 7.32
N LYS A 54 -2.76 0.68 8.33
CA LYS A 54 -3.01 -0.67 8.83
C LYS A 54 -4.45 -0.76 9.26
N HIS A 55 -5.14 -1.77 8.79
CA HIS A 55 -6.44 -2.13 9.34
C HIS A 55 -6.17 -2.93 10.62
N GLU A 56 -6.00 -2.23 11.74
CA GLU A 56 -5.98 -2.89 13.05
C GLU A 56 -7.41 -3.31 13.37
N SER A 57 -7.64 -4.62 13.33
CA SER A 57 -8.86 -5.29 13.79
C SER A 57 -8.86 -5.49 15.30
#